data_AF-A0A6P4JB78-F1
#
_entry.id   AF-A0A6P4JB78-F1
#
_cell.length_a   1.000
_cell.length_b   1.000
_cell.length_c   1.000
_cell.angle_alpha   90.00
_cell.angle_beta   90.00
_cell.angle_gamma   90.00
#
_symmetry.space_group_name_H-M   'P 1'
#
loop_
_entity.id
_entity.type
_entity.pdbx_description
1 polymer ?
#
loop_
_entity_poly.entity_id
_entity_poly.type
_entity_poly.pdbx_seq_one_letter_code
_entity_poly.pdbx_strand_id
1 'polypeptide(L)'
;MALFGAQSLPYILVYYMANTTFFWTIGVYLIQMDGDANSKFDWKKTIGKILSPPLLGFIIGVILVLLRIKLPSFLMSDFQYVGNLTIPLSMMFIGISMANVNLAKFDLSASNWGILLGRFIISPSLMALLVIPTGMPILMKQVFIMQAAMPVMTNAPIVARKYGADADYASLMVTETTIISLIVLPILMVIVQQIH
;
A
#
# COMPACT_ATOMS: atom_id res chain seq x y z
N MET A 1 -10.04 -10.89 4.89
CA MET A 1 -11.03 -11.58 5.75
C MET A 1 -12.47 -11.29 5.33
N ALA A 2 -12.90 -10.03 5.21
CA ALA A 2 -14.29 -9.70 4.86
C ALA A 2 -14.76 -10.23 3.49
N LEU A 3 -13.88 -10.31 2.50
CA LEU A 3 -14.25 -10.66 1.11
C LEU A 3 -14.01 -12.13 0.74
N PHE A 4 -12.86 -12.69 1.13
CA PHE A 4 -12.41 -14.02 0.69
C PHE A 4 -12.06 -14.96 1.87
N GLY A 5 -12.53 -14.64 3.08
CA GLY A 5 -12.29 -15.44 4.28
C GLY A 5 -10.81 -15.57 4.69
N ALA A 6 -10.51 -16.52 5.59
CA ALA A 6 -9.16 -16.78 6.09
C ALA A 6 -8.24 -17.46 5.06
N GLN A 7 -8.80 -18.19 4.09
CA GLN A 7 -8.05 -18.92 3.06
C GLN A 7 -7.30 -17.97 2.10
N SER A 8 -7.76 -16.72 1.98
CA SER A 8 -7.09 -15.68 1.19
C SER A 8 -5.85 -15.07 1.85
N LEU A 9 -5.67 -15.29 3.16
CA LEU A 9 -4.64 -14.60 3.94
C LEU A 9 -3.22 -14.83 3.39
N PRO A 10 -2.79 -16.05 3.01
CA PRO A 10 -1.47 -16.26 2.44
C PRO A 10 -1.26 -15.47 1.13
N TYR A 11 -2.27 -15.43 0.26
CA TYR A 11 -2.19 -14.71 -1.01
C TYR A 11 -2.14 -13.19 -0.80
N ILE A 12 -2.95 -12.67 0.12
CA ILE A 12 -2.91 -11.26 0.52
C ILE A 12 -1.53 -10.89 1.05
N LEU A 13 -0.95 -11.75 1.90
CA LEU A 13 0.38 -11.52 2.45
C LEU A 13 1.44 -11.48 1.36
N VAL A 14 1.45 -12.42 0.42
CA VAL A 14 2.40 -12.42 -0.71
C VAL A 14 2.29 -11.15 -1.54
N TYR A 15 1.06 -10.72 -1.87
CA TYR A 15 0.85 -9.46 -2.60
C TYR A 15 1.35 -8.26 -1.79
N TYR A 16 0.95 -8.19 -0.50
CA TYR A 16 1.34 -7.13 0.42
C TYR A 16 2.86 -7.02 0.55
N MET A 17 3.57 -8.15 0.56
CA MET A 17 5.03 -8.21 0.60
C MET A 17 5.67 -7.58 -0.63
N ALA A 18 5.21 -7.97 -1.82
CA ALA A 18 5.69 -7.39 -3.06
C ALA A 18 5.45 -5.89 -3.06
N ASN A 19 4.22 -5.46 -2.79
CA ASN A 19 3.83 -4.05 -2.75
C ASN A 19 4.64 -3.24 -1.71
N THR A 20 4.80 -3.77 -0.49
CA THR A 20 5.58 -3.13 0.58
C THR A 20 7.05 -3.00 0.20
N THR A 21 7.63 -4.05 -0.40
CA THR A 21 9.02 -4.00 -0.87
C THR A 21 9.18 -2.95 -1.96
N PHE A 22 8.34 -2.94 -2.99
CA PHE A 22 8.36 -1.92 -4.03
C PHE A 22 8.17 -0.51 -3.49
N PHE A 23 7.25 -0.34 -2.54
CA PHE A 23 7.01 0.97 -1.92
C PHE A 23 8.23 1.46 -1.13
N TRP A 24 8.81 0.63 -0.26
CA TRP A 24 9.95 1.04 0.57
C TRP A 24 11.27 1.13 -0.19
N THR A 25 11.35 0.56 -1.39
CA THR A 25 12.52 0.66 -2.27
C THR A 25 12.33 1.77 -3.30
N ILE A 26 11.49 1.57 -4.30
CA ILE A 26 11.28 2.50 -5.41
C ILE A 26 10.40 3.67 -4.98
N GLY A 27 9.29 3.42 -4.27
CA GLY A 27 8.35 4.48 -3.88
C GLY A 27 9.00 5.55 -3.00
N VAL A 28 9.68 5.15 -1.93
CA VAL A 28 10.42 6.06 -1.04
C VAL A 28 11.55 6.77 -1.78
N TYR A 29 12.24 6.08 -2.69
CA TYR A 29 13.27 6.70 -3.52
C TYR A 29 12.71 7.82 -4.39
N LEU A 30 11.59 7.59 -5.08
CA LEU A 30 10.92 8.59 -5.90
C LEU A 30 10.45 9.78 -5.06
N ILE A 31 9.83 9.52 -3.91
CA ILE A 31 9.40 10.57 -2.97
C ILE A 31 10.60 11.41 -2.48
N GLN A 32 11.73 10.77 -2.21
CA GLN A 32 12.93 11.50 -1.79
C GLN A 32 13.48 12.39 -2.92
N MET A 33 13.42 11.93 -4.16
CA MET A 33 13.87 12.68 -5.32
C MET A 33 13.03 13.95 -5.54
N ASP A 34 11.72 13.87 -5.25
CA ASP A 34 10.80 15.01 -5.32
C ASP A 34 11.04 16.04 -4.19
N GLY A 35 11.45 15.59 -3.00
CA GLY A 35 11.66 16.47 -1.83
C GLY A 35 13.04 17.13 -1.75
N ASP A 36 14.08 16.53 -2.33
CA ASP A 36 15.45 17.03 -2.26
C ASP A 36 16.18 16.89 -3.61
N ALA A 37 16.15 17.97 -4.41
CA ALA A 37 16.67 18.03 -5.78
C ALA A 37 18.19 17.78 -5.92
N ASN A 38 18.93 17.63 -4.81
CA ASN A 38 20.39 17.44 -4.77
C ASN A 38 20.85 16.04 -4.29
N SER A 39 19.96 15.05 -4.16
CA SER A 39 20.33 13.71 -3.72
C SER A 39 21.08 12.92 -4.82
N LYS A 40 22.41 13.06 -4.85
CA LYS A 40 23.30 12.20 -5.65
C LYS A 40 23.07 10.71 -5.32
N PHE A 41 23.12 9.88 -6.37
CA PHE A 41 22.93 8.44 -6.29
C PHE A 41 24.02 7.80 -5.42
N ASP A 42 23.64 7.36 -4.21
CA ASP A 42 24.58 6.76 -3.26
C ASP A 42 24.10 5.34 -2.95
N TRP A 43 24.60 4.36 -3.74
CA TRP A 43 24.19 2.95 -3.70
C TRP A 43 24.23 2.37 -2.27
N LYS A 44 25.15 2.85 -1.42
CA LYS A 44 25.26 2.46 0.00
C LYS A 44 24.13 3.01 0.87
N LYS A 45 23.71 4.27 0.65
CA LYS A 45 22.53 4.83 1.33
C LYS A 45 21.25 4.17 0.83
N THR A 46 21.15 3.86 -0.46
CA THR A 46 19.98 3.17 -1.02
C THR A 46 19.85 1.75 -0.47
N ILE A 47 20.93 0.96 -0.42
CA ILE A 47 20.92 -0.39 0.19
C ILE A 47 20.62 -0.35 1.70
N GLY A 48 21.17 0.64 2.43
CA GLY A 48 20.81 0.87 3.84
C GLY A 48 19.35 1.29 4.04
N LYS A 49 18.71 1.88 3.02
CA LYS A 49 17.29 2.27 3.02
C LYS A 49 16.36 1.15 2.55
N ILE A 50 16.84 0.20 1.72
CA ILE A 50 16.11 -1.03 1.40
C ILE A 50 15.85 -1.81 2.69
N LEU A 51 16.77 -1.80 3.65
CA LEU A 51 16.55 -2.27 5.03
C LEU A 51 15.75 -1.27 5.88
N SER A 52 14.63 -0.77 5.35
CA SER A 52 13.72 0.06 6.13
C SER A 52 13.21 -0.75 7.33
N PRO A 53 12.98 -0.12 8.50
CA PRO A 53 12.46 -0.83 9.67
C PRO A 53 11.22 -1.71 9.39
N PRO A 54 10.27 -1.28 8.52
CA PRO A 54 9.15 -2.13 8.10
C PRO A 54 9.58 -3.37 7.31
N LEU A 55 10.52 -3.25 6.36
CA LEU A 55 11.00 -4.40 5.58
C LEU A 55 11.83 -5.35 6.46
N LEU A 56 12.64 -4.82 7.37
CA LEU A 56 13.38 -5.61 8.36
C LEU A 56 12.44 -6.39 9.28
N GLY A 57 11.44 -5.74 9.86
CA GLY A 57 10.44 -6.39 10.69
C GLY A 57 9.70 -7.50 9.93
N PHE A 58 9.40 -7.24 8.67
CA PHE A 58 8.82 -8.24 7.78
C PHE A 58 9.74 -9.45 7.53
N ILE A 59 11.00 -9.22 7.17
CA ILE A 59 12.00 -10.28 6.93
C ILE A 59 12.17 -11.14 8.19
N ILE A 60 12.27 -10.50 9.36
CA ILE A 60 12.35 -11.21 10.65
C ILE A 60 11.09 -12.05 10.87
N GLY A 61 9.90 -11.50 10.62
CA GLY A 61 8.63 -12.20 10.73
C GLY A 61 8.58 -13.47 9.86
N VAL A 62 9.01 -13.38 8.60
CA VAL A 62 9.10 -14.53 7.69
C VAL A 62 10.07 -15.59 8.20
N ILE A 63 11.26 -15.18 8.63
CA ILE A 63 12.28 -16.09 9.16
C ILE A 63 11.71 -16.85 10.35
N LEU A 64 11.03 -16.17 11.29
CA LEU A 64 10.39 -16.81 12.44
C LEU A 64 9.32 -17.82 12.03
N VAL A 65 8.49 -17.49 11.03
CA VAL A 65 7.46 -18.40 10.50
C VAL A 65 8.09 -19.62 9.82
N LEU A 66 9.12 -19.43 8.99
CA LEU A 66 9.82 -20.52 8.29
C LEU A 66 10.53 -21.46 9.27
N LEU A 67 11.17 -20.90 10.29
CA LEU A 67 11.80 -21.66 11.38
C LEU A 67 10.79 -22.23 12.39
N ARG A 68 9.49 -21.95 12.22
CA ARG A 68 8.39 -22.32 13.13
C ARG A 68 8.64 -21.92 14.59
N ILE A 69 9.37 -20.83 14.79
CA ILE A 69 9.69 -20.29 16.12
C ILE A 69 8.44 -19.59 16.65
N LYS A 70 7.87 -20.13 17.73
CA LYS A 70 6.76 -19.50 18.45
C LYS A 70 7.32 -18.50 19.45
N LEU A 71 7.04 -17.23 19.24
CA LEU A 71 7.34 -16.19 20.21
C LEU A 71 6.47 -16.38 21.48
N PRO A 72 6.98 -16.04 22.67
CA PRO A 72 6.18 -16.04 23.90
C PRO A 72 5.01 -15.05 23.80
N SER A 73 3.92 -15.35 24.50
CA SER A 73 2.65 -14.62 24.39
C SER A 73 2.78 -13.12 24.63
N PHE A 74 3.61 -12.72 25.60
CA PHE A 74 3.88 -11.31 25.90
C PHE A 74 4.40 -10.53 24.68
N LEU A 75 5.44 -11.04 24.00
CA LEU A 75 5.98 -10.40 22.79
C LEU A 75 4.97 -10.36 21.64
N MET A 76 4.21 -11.45 21.46
CA MET A 76 3.20 -11.50 20.41
C MET A 76 2.11 -10.45 20.64
N SER A 77 1.61 -10.33 21.88
CA SER A 77 0.61 -9.33 22.26
C SER A 77 1.13 -7.92 22.04
N ASP A 78 2.36 -7.62 22.47
CA ASP A 78 2.95 -6.29 22.33
C ASP A 78 3.14 -5.90 20.86
N PHE A 79 3.73 -6.78 20.04
CA PHE A 79 3.88 -6.52 18.61
C PHE A 79 2.54 -6.34 17.91
N GLN A 80 1.52 -7.09 18.31
CA GLN A 80 0.19 -6.95 17.75
C GLN A 80 -0.48 -5.64 18.18
N TYR A 81 -0.32 -5.21 19.43
CA TYR A 81 -0.78 -3.90 19.89
C TYR A 81 -0.13 -2.75 19.12
N VAL A 82 1.20 -2.75 19.01
CA VAL A 82 1.93 -1.72 18.26
C VAL A 82 1.51 -1.73 16.80
N GLY A 83 1.44 -2.91 16.17
CA GLY A 83 1.00 -3.07 14.79
C GLY A 83 -0.40 -2.49 14.54
N ASN A 84 -1.36 -2.82 15.41
CA ASN A 84 -2.73 -2.35 15.31
C ASN A 84 -2.89 -0.83 15.51
N LEU A 85 -1.96 -0.17 16.22
CA LEU A 85 -1.97 1.29 16.39
C LEU A 85 -1.45 2.05 15.16
N THR A 86 -0.65 1.43 14.29
CA THR A 86 -0.02 2.14 13.16
C THR A 86 -1.03 2.68 12.16
N ILE A 87 -2.08 1.92 11.85
CA ILE A 87 -3.15 2.31 10.92
C ILE A 87 -3.95 3.52 11.45
N PRO A 88 -4.55 3.48 12.67
CA PRO A 88 -5.32 4.61 13.17
C PRO A 88 -4.46 5.88 13.37
N LEU A 89 -3.20 5.75 13.78
CA LEU A 89 -2.29 6.90 13.88
C LEU A 89 -2.00 7.53 12.51
N SER A 90 -1.81 6.70 11.46
CA SER A 90 -1.64 7.19 10.10
C SER A 90 -2.89 7.91 9.60
N MET A 91 -4.08 7.37 9.90
CA MET A 91 -5.36 8.00 9.56
C MET A 91 -5.57 9.33 10.28
N MET A 92 -5.20 9.42 11.56
CA MET A 92 -5.24 10.67 12.32
C MET A 92 -4.29 11.71 11.72
N PHE A 93 -3.08 11.31 11.31
CA PHE A 93 -2.14 12.18 10.62
C PHE A 93 -2.70 12.71 9.30
N ILE A 94 -3.29 11.83 8.47
CA ILE A 94 -3.96 12.21 7.22
C ILE A 94 -5.06 13.24 7.49
N GLY A 95 -5.90 13.01 8.52
CA GLY A 95 -6.97 13.94 8.91
C GLY A 95 -6.46 15.32 9.32
N ILE A 96 -5.37 15.38 10.10
CA ILE A 96 -4.73 16.65 10.50
C ILE A 96 -4.09 17.34 9.29
N SER A 97 -3.40 16.60 8.42
CA SER A 97 -2.80 17.17 7.21
C SER A 97 -3.89 17.76 6.32
N MET A 98 -5.00 17.05 6.14
CA MET A 98 -6.15 17.50 5.36
C MET A 98 -6.83 18.73 5.95
N ALA A 99 -6.91 18.87 7.27
CA ALA A 99 -7.48 20.06 7.92
C ALA A 99 -6.71 21.36 7.58
N ASN A 100 -5.41 21.23 7.28
CA ASN A 100 -4.57 22.35 6.85
C ASN A 100 -4.58 22.56 5.33
N VAL A 101 -5.12 21.60 4.57
CA VAL A 101 -5.26 21.69 3.13
C VAL A 101 -6.57 22.37 2.80
N ASN A 102 -6.50 23.40 1.96
CA ASN A 102 -7.69 24.09 1.50
C ASN A 102 -8.47 23.15 0.57
N LEU A 103 -9.53 22.50 1.07
CA LEU A 103 -10.40 21.59 0.31
C LEU A 103 -11.01 22.26 -0.94
N ALA A 104 -10.99 23.59 -1.02
CA ALA A 104 -11.35 24.34 -2.22
C ALA A 104 -10.34 24.18 -3.38
N LYS A 105 -9.13 23.66 -3.11
CA LYS A 105 -8.14 23.22 -4.11
C LYS A 105 -8.30 21.75 -4.49
N PHE A 106 -9.51 21.19 -4.35
CA PHE A 106 -9.92 19.96 -5.04
C PHE A 106 -9.89 20.21 -6.55
N ASP A 107 -8.70 20.39 -7.11
CA ASP A 107 -8.53 20.52 -8.53
C ASP A 107 -8.59 19.11 -9.10
N LEU A 108 -9.72 18.77 -9.72
CA LEU A 108 -9.88 17.64 -10.63
C LEU A 108 -9.04 17.87 -11.91
N SER A 109 -7.80 18.28 -11.72
CA SER A 109 -6.80 18.43 -12.76
C SER A 109 -6.62 17.10 -13.48
N ALA A 110 -6.20 17.14 -14.74
CA ALA A 110 -5.96 15.95 -15.54
C ALA A 110 -4.99 14.95 -14.86
N SER A 111 -4.11 15.44 -13.98
CA SER A 111 -3.21 14.61 -13.15
C SER A 111 -3.97 13.73 -12.15
N ASN A 112 -4.96 14.28 -11.44
CA ASN A 112 -5.80 13.52 -10.50
C ASN A 112 -6.59 12.43 -11.21
N TRP A 113 -7.21 12.76 -12.34
CA TRP A 113 -7.92 11.79 -13.17
C TRP A 113 -6.98 10.70 -13.70
N GLY A 114 -5.76 11.05 -14.09
CA GLY A 114 -4.73 10.09 -14.50
C GLY A 114 -4.38 9.10 -13.39
N ILE A 115 -4.23 9.56 -12.15
CA ILE A 115 -3.95 8.69 -11.00
C ILE A 115 -5.15 7.79 -10.67
N LEU A 116 -6.36 8.33 -10.69
CA LEU A 116 -7.58 7.57 -10.40
C LEU A 116 -7.86 6.50 -11.46
N LEU A 117 -7.77 6.85 -12.74
CA LEU A 117 -7.92 5.90 -13.85
C LEU A 117 -6.77 4.88 -13.86
N GLY A 118 -5.54 5.34 -13.63
CA GLY A 118 -4.36 4.51 -13.45
C GLY A 118 -4.56 3.45 -12.38
N ARG A 119 -5.11 3.85 -11.23
CA ARG A 119 -5.21 3.00 -10.04
C ARG A 119 -6.43 2.09 -10.03
N PHE A 120 -7.59 2.59 -10.45
CA PHE A 120 -8.85 1.86 -10.34
C PHE A 120 -9.24 1.13 -11.63
N ILE A 121 -8.65 1.47 -12.77
CA ILE A 121 -8.94 0.82 -14.05
C ILE A 121 -7.68 0.14 -14.57
N ILE A 122 -6.62 0.90 -14.84
CA ILE A 122 -5.43 0.36 -15.52
C ILE A 122 -4.73 -0.70 -14.66
N SER A 123 -4.48 -0.43 -13.38
CA SER A 123 -3.81 -1.36 -12.45
C SER A 123 -4.55 -2.70 -12.32
N PRO A 124 -5.85 -2.77 -11.97
CA PRO A 124 -6.57 -4.04 -11.92
C PRO A 124 -6.74 -4.71 -13.28
N SER A 125 -6.91 -3.95 -14.38
CA SER A 125 -6.98 -4.53 -15.72
C SER A 125 -5.67 -5.17 -16.16
N LEU A 126 -4.53 -4.50 -15.91
CA LEU A 126 -3.20 -5.06 -16.16
C LEU A 126 -2.99 -6.30 -15.30
N MET A 127 -3.37 -6.26 -14.02
CA MET A 127 -3.25 -7.42 -13.16
C MET A 127 -4.10 -8.58 -13.68
N ALA A 128 -5.34 -8.31 -14.10
CA ALA A 128 -6.23 -9.31 -14.69
C ALA A 128 -5.61 -9.94 -15.95
N LEU A 129 -5.07 -9.12 -16.86
CA LEU A 129 -4.38 -9.60 -18.05
C LEU A 129 -3.16 -10.49 -17.73
N LEU A 130 -2.44 -10.20 -16.65
CA LEU A 130 -1.30 -10.99 -16.23
C LEU A 130 -1.70 -12.30 -15.55
N VAL A 131 -2.76 -12.31 -14.72
CA VAL A 131 -3.11 -13.49 -13.90
C VAL A 131 -4.15 -14.41 -14.54
N ILE A 132 -5.07 -13.90 -15.37
CA ILE A 132 -6.09 -14.71 -16.05
C ILE A 132 -5.49 -15.85 -16.89
N PRO A 133 -4.49 -15.61 -17.78
CA PRO A 133 -3.95 -16.67 -18.64
C PRO A 133 -3.08 -17.70 -17.90
N THR A 134 -2.81 -17.50 -16.60
CA THR A 134 -1.95 -18.38 -15.81
C THR A 134 -2.73 -19.55 -15.20
N GLY A 135 -2.05 -20.65 -14.89
CA GLY A 135 -2.63 -21.79 -14.17
C GLY A 135 -2.83 -21.60 -12.67
N MET A 136 -2.83 -20.35 -12.17
CA MET A 136 -2.96 -20.06 -10.74
C MET A 136 -4.36 -20.46 -10.20
N PRO A 137 -4.48 -20.80 -8.91
CA PRO A 137 -5.78 -20.99 -8.26
C PRO A 137 -6.67 -19.76 -8.42
N ILE A 138 -7.97 -19.97 -8.67
CA ILE A 138 -8.92 -18.86 -8.91
C ILE A 138 -8.93 -17.84 -7.76
N LEU A 139 -8.86 -18.33 -6.51
CA LEU A 139 -8.79 -17.49 -5.32
C LEU A 139 -7.57 -16.55 -5.33
N MET A 140 -6.42 -17.04 -5.79
CA MET A 140 -5.20 -16.23 -5.89
C MET A 140 -5.35 -15.13 -6.95
N LYS A 141 -5.92 -15.46 -8.12
CA LYS A 141 -6.21 -14.49 -9.18
C LYS A 141 -7.12 -13.37 -8.68
N GLN A 142 -8.23 -13.75 -8.03
CA GLN A 142 -9.21 -12.80 -7.50
C GLN A 142 -8.60 -11.88 -6.44
N VAL A 143 -7.82 -12.43 -5.51
CA VAL A 143 -7.12 -11.64 -4.49
C VAL A 143 -6.16 -10.64 -5.14
N PHE A 144 -5.39 -11.06 -6.12
CA PHE A 144 -4.39 -10.23 -6.78
C PHE A 144 -5.02 -9.07 -7.55
N ILE A 145 -6.10 -9.32 -8.31
CA ILE A 145 -6.84 -8.28 -9.02
C ILE A 145 -7.47 -7.28 -8.05
N MET A 146 -8.08 -7.77 -6.95
CA MET A 146 -8.68 -6.91 -5.93
C MET A 146 -7.64 -6.05 -5.21
N GLN A 147 -6.48 -6.62 -4.88
CA GLN A 147 -5.39 -5.90 -4.23
C GLN A 147 -4.81 -4.79 -5.14
N ALA A 148 -4.77 -5.01 -6.45
CA ALA A 148 -4.32 -4.02 -7.43
C ALA A 148 -5.25 -2.79 -7.53
N ALA A 149 -6.52 -2.92 -7.13
CA ALA A 149 -7.49 -1.83 -7.08
C ALA A 149 -7.55 -1.11 -5.71
N MET A 150 -6.71 -1.48 -4.74
CA MET A 150 -6.74 -0.87 -3.41
C MET A 150 -6.33 0.61 -3.43
N PRO A 151 -6.90 1.45 -2.54
CA PRO A 151 -6.57 2.88 -2.43
C PRO A 151 -5.10 3.11 -2.02
N VAL A 152 -4.64 4.36 -2.15
CA VAL A 152 -3.23 4.74 -1.92
C VAL A 152 -2.76 4.34 -0.53
N MET A 153 -1.50 3.92 -0.43
CA MET A 153 -0.93 3.44 0.82
C MET A 153 -0.91 4.56 1.85
N THR A 154 -1.48 4.28 3.02
CA THR A 154 -1.76 5.25 4.08
C THR A 154 -0.51 5.87 4.71
N ASN A 155 0.64 5.22 4.54
CA ASN A 155 1.91 5.68 5.10
C ASN A 155 2.66 6.63 4.13
N ALA A 156 2.19 6.78 2.89
CA ALA A 156 2.83 7.63 1.89
C ALA A 156 2.95 9.11 2.31
N PRO A 157 1.92 9.74 2.91
CA PRO A 157 2.02 11.14 3.35
C PRO A 157 3.05 11.35 4.47
N ILE A 158 3.18 10.38 5.38
CA ILE A 158 4.18 10.42 6.46
C ILE A 158 5.59 10.40 5.87
N VAL A 159 5.82 9.54 4.87
CA VAL A 159 7.08 9.44 4.15
C VAL A 159 7.37 10.71 3.37
N ALA A 160 6.38 11.25 2.65
CA ALA A 160 6.51 12.51 1.92
C ALA A 160 6.93 13.65 2.84
N ARG A 161 6.26 13.82 3.99
CA ARG A 161 6.63 14.83 4.98
C ARG A 161 8.03 14.63 5.53
N LYS A 162 8.41 13.38 5.82
CA LYS A 162 9.75 13.04 6.32
C LYS A 162 10.87 13.45 5.35
N TYR A 163 10.63 13.37 4.05
CA TYR A 163 11.61 13.70 3.01
C TYR A 163 11.43 15.09 2.40
N GLY A 164 10.54 15.93 2.94
CA GLY A 164 10.30 17.27 2.42
C GLY A 164 9.55 17.34 1.09
N ALA A 165 8.96 16.23 0.65
CA ALA A 165 8.09 16.18 -0.53
C ALA A 165 6.67 16.68 -0.21
N ASP A 166 5.81 16.73 -1.23
CA ASP A 166 4.44 17.23 -1.09
C ASP A 166 3.52 16.28 -0.31
N ALA A 167 3.60 16.38 1.02
CA ALA A 167 2.82 15.59 1.95
C ALA A 167 1.32 15.93 1.91
N ASP A 168 0.99 17.16 1.53
CA ASP A 168 -0.38 17.66 1.46
C ASP A 168 -1.09 17.06 0.24
N TYR A 169 -0.41 17.04 -0.92
CA TYR A 169 -0.87 16.31 -2.10
C TYR A 169 -0.98 14.80 -1.85
N ALA A 170 0.01 14.19 -1.22
CA ALA A 170 -0.06 12.77 -0.86
C ALA A 170 -1.26 12.46 0.06
N SER A 171 -1.55 13.35 1.02
CA SER A 171 -2.69 13.21 1.93
C SER A 171 -4.02 13.33 1.19
N LEU A 172 -4.15 14.31 0.29
CA LEU A 172 -5.31 14.45 -0.59
C LEU A 172 -5.55 13.18 -1.41
N MET A 173 -4.49 12.63 -2.04
CA MET A 173 -4.61 11.42 -2.86
C MET A 173 -5.06 10.20 -2.07
N VAL A 174 -4.58 10.04 -0.83
CA VAL A 174 -5.05 8.96 0.05
C VAL A 174 -6.52 9.14 0.38
N THR A 175 -6.94 10.34 0.74
CA THR A 175 -8.35 10.63 1.06
C THR A 175 -9.27 10.39 -0.14
N GLU A 176 -8.94 10.97 -1.29
CA GLU A 176 -9.73 10.84 -2.51
C GLU A 176 -9.89 9.38 -2.94
N THR A 177 -8.78 8.65 -3.00
CA THR A 177 -8.82 7.23 -3.37
C THR A 177 -9.57 6.41 -2.33
N THR A 178 -9.49 6.76 -1.05
CA THR A 178 -10.28 6.10 0.00
C THR A 178 -11.78 6.32 -0.21
N ILE A 179 -12.22 7.55 -0.45
CA ILE A 179 -13.64 7.87 -0.70
C ILE A 179 -14.14 7.16 -1.96
N ILE A 180 -13.39 7.25 -3.06
CA ILE A 180 -13.75 6.62 -4.34
C ILE A 180 -13.77 5.08 -4.20
N SER A 181 -12.86 4.51 -3.42
CA SER A 181 -12.81 3.07 -3.19
C SER A 181 -14.08 2.50 -2.54
N LEU A 182 -14.85 3.31 -1.79
CA LEU A 182 -16.13 2.90 -1.21
C LEU A 182 -17.15 2.51 -2.28
N ILE A 183 -17.05 3.07 -3.48
CA ILE A 183 -17.93 2.77 -4.62
C ILE A 183 -17.24 1.78 -5.57
N VAL A 184 -15.96 2.00 -5.87
CA VAL A 184 -15.22 1.20 -6.87
C VAL A 184 -14.98 -0.23 -6.38
N LEU A 185 -14.59 -0.44 -5.12
CA LEU A 185 -14.25 -1.79 -4.64
C LEU A 185 -15.45 -2.74 -4.63
N PRO A 186 -16.67 -2.35 -4.22
CA PRO A 186 -17.85 -3.20 -4.37
C PRO A 186 -18.15 -3.56 -5.82
N ILE A 187 -18.01 -2.62 -6.76
CA ILE A 187 -18.25 -2.88 -8.19
C ILE A 187 -17.22 -3.88 -8.72
N LEU A 188 -15.94 -3.63 -8.41
CA LEU A 188 -14.83 -4.50 -8.84
C LEU A 188 -14.97 -5.90 -8.24
N MET A 189 -15.47 -6.01 -7.00
CA MET A 189 -15.78 -7.29 -6.36
C MET A 189 -16.79 -8.11 -7.16
N VAL A 190 -17.90 -7.51 -7.58
CA VAL A 190 -18.92 -8.21 -8.39
C VAL A 190 -18.31 -8.69 -9.71
N ILE A 191 -17.51 -7.86 -10.36
CA ILE A 191 -16.84 -8.21 -11.63
C ILE A 191 -15.85 -9.36 -11.43
N VAL A 192 -15.00 -9.28 -10.40
CA VAL A 192 -13.96 -10.29 -10.13
C VAL A 192 -14.55 -11.64 -9.70
N GLN A 193 -15.70 -11.64 -9.01
CA GLN A 193 -16.40 -12.88 -8.67
C GLN A 193 -17.00 -13.59 -9.88
N GLN A 194 -17.27 -12.89 -10.99
CA GLN A 194 -17.76 -13.50 -12.22
C GLN A 194 -16.65 -14.19 -13.03
N ILE A 195 -15.39 -13.85 -12.76
CA ILE A 195 -14.23 -14.51 -13.37
C ILE A 195 -14.13 -15.91 -12.76
N HIS A 196 -14.39 -16.93 -13.60
CA HIS A 196 -14.21 -18.37 -13.32
C HIS A 196 -12.88 -18.86 -13.92
#